data_AF-A0A3A6TNN4-F1
#
_entry.id   AF-A0A3A6TNN4-F1
#
_cell.length_a   1.000
_cell.length_b   1.000
_cell.length_c   1.000
_cell.angle_alpha   90.00
_cell.angle_beta   90.00
_cell.angle_gamma   90.00
#
_symmetry.space_group_name_H-M   'P 1'
#
loop_
_entity.id
_entity.type
_entity.pdbx_description
1 polymer ?
#
loop_
_entity_poly.entity_id
_entity_poly.type
_entity_poly.pdbx_seq_one_letter_code
_entity_poly.pdbx_strand_id
1 'polypeptide(L)'
;MPIDTRYLSKCIKTLFEAKKKLNELESTDIQYDIYRAACVKEFEIIIEQSGKLLKQALIPYFHSIKAVKTLSFKDVFRHAARFDLLSLEETERWLIYRDNRNQTAHDYGEGFAEKTLILLDTFINDATQLAQTLSEQDYD
;
A
#
# COMPACT_ATOMS: atom_id res chain seq x y z
N MET A 1 19.11 11.76 -3.38
CA MET A 1 18.94 10.63 -4.30
C MET A 1 17.46 10.25 -4.35
N PRO A 2 16.79 10.39 -5.50
CA PRO A 2 15.37 10.09 -5.63
C PRO A 2 15.10 8.62 -5.27
N ILE A 3 13.99 8.36 -4.60
CA ILE A 3 13.58 7.01 -4.22
C ILE A 3 13.04 6.29 -5.44
N ASP A 4 13.57 5.09 -5.74
CA ASP A 4 13.12 4.30 -6.88
C ASP A 4 11.76 3.63 -6.60
N THR A 5 10.71 4.20 -7.18
CA THR A 5 9.33 3.72 -7.04
C THR A 5 8.88 2.82 -8.19
N ARG A 6 9.74 2.46 -9.15
CA ARG A 6 9.33 1.71 -10.36
C ARG A 6 8.65 0.38 -10.06
N TYR A 7 9.14 -0.35 -9.07
CA TYR A 7 8.52 -1.63 -8.67
C TYR A 7 7.15 -1.41 -8.02
N LEU A 8 7.02 -0.44 -7.12
CA LEU A 8 5.75 -0.06 -6.51
C LEU A 8 4.73 0.34 -7.60
N SER A 9 5.12 1.21 -8.52
CA SER A 9 4.28 1.65 -9.64
C SER A 9 3.85 0.50 -10.56
N LYS A 10 4.70 -0.52 -10.74
CA LYS A 10 4.33 -1.73 -11.49
C LYS A 10 3.25 -2.52 -10.75
N CYS A 11 3.41 -2.76 -9.45
CA CYS A 11 2.42 -3.47 -8.63
C CYS A 11 1.07 -2.75 -8.59
N ILE A 12 1.08 -1.42 -8.44
CA ILE A 12 -0.15 -0.60 -8.48
C ILE A 12 -0.89 -0.78 -9.81
N LYS A 13 -0.16 -0.76 -10.94
CA LYS A 13 -0.76 -1.01 -12.26
C LYS A 13 -1.33 -2.43 -12.37
N THR A 14 -0.62 -3.44 -11.88
CA THR A 14 -1.13 -4.82 -11.85
C THR A 14 -2.42 -4.92 -11.05
N LEU A 15 -2.47 -4.31 -9.86
CA LEU A 15 -3.67 -4.28 -9.01
C LEU A 15 -4.85 -3.60 -9.72
N PHE A 16 -4.59 -2.46 -10.36
CA PHE A 16 -5.62 -1.73 -11.11
C PHE A 16 -6.22 -2.58 -12.24
N GLU A 17 -5.39 -3.22 -13.06
CA GLU A 17 -5.87 -4.09 -14.14
C GLU A 17 -6.58 -5.34 -13.61
N ALA A 18 -6.08 -5.95 -12.54
CA ALA A 18 -6.72 -7.10 -11.90
C ALA A 18 -8.11 -6.72 -11.36
N LYS A 19 -8.24 -5.57 -10.69
CA LYS A 19 -9.52 -5.06 -10.19
C LYS A 19 -10.48 -4.75 -11.33
N LYS A 20 -10.00 -4.11 -12.39
CA LYS A 20 -10.81 -3.81 -13.57
C LYS A 20 -11.39 -5.08 -14.18
N LYS A 21 -10.56 -6.12 -14.35
CA LYS A 21 -11.01 -7.43 -14.85
C LYS A 21 -11.99 -8.11 -13.91
N LEU A 22 -11.75 -8.05 -12.60
CA LEU A 22 -12.66 -8.61 -11.61
C LEU A 22 -14.07 -8.01 -11.70
N ASN A 23 -14.18 -6.69 -11.91
CA ASN A 23 -15.46 -5.99 -12.04
C ASN A 23 -16.26 -6.35 -13.31
N GLU A 24 -15.60 -6.97 -14.30
CA GLU A 24 -16.23 -7.43 -15.55
C GLU A 24 -16.77 -8.87 -15.44
N LEU A 25 -16.50 -9.57 -14.33
CA LEU A 25 -16.77 -10.99 -14.15
C LEU A 25 -17.89 -11.24 -13.14
N GLU A 26 -18.72 -12.23 -13.41
CA GLU A 26 -19.70 -12.75 -12.46
C GLU A 26 -19.02 -13.60 -11.39
N SER A 27 -19.53 -13.61 -10.15
CA SER A 27 -18.93 -14.35 -9.03
C SER A 27 -18.91 -15.86 -9.22
N THR A 28 -19.68 -16.40 -10.17
CA THR A 28 -19.69 -17.83 -10.52
C THR A 28 -18.60 -18.21 -11.53
N ASP A 29 -17.92 -17.25 -12.14
CA ASP A 29 -16.82 -17.50 -13.07
C ASP A 29 -15.55 -17.87 -12.28
N ILE A 30 -14.87 -18.95 -12.67
CA ILE A 30 -13.60 -19.33 -12.04
C ILE A 30 -12.52 -18.24 -12.19
N GLN A 31 -12.60 -17.40 -13.23
CA GLN A 31 -11.72 -16.26 -13.40
C GLN A 31 -11.94 -15.21 -12.31
N TYR A 32 -13.15 -15.09 -11.76
CA TYR A 32 -13.43 -14.18 -10.65
C TYR A 32 -12.53 -14.49 -9.46
N ASP A 33 -12.43 -15.76 -9.07
CA ASP A 33 -11.57 -16.18 -7.96
C ASP A 33 -10.09 -15.92 -8.22
N ILE A 34 -9.65 -16.10 -9.48
CA ILE A 34 -8.27 -15.84 -9.90
C ILE A 34 -7.95 -14.35 -9.75
N TYR A 35 -8.77 -13.46 -10.30
CA TYR A 35 -8.54 -12.01 -10.21
C TYR A 35 -8.74 -11.47 -8.79
N ARG A 36 -9.66 -12.06 -8.02
CA ARG A 36 -9.86 -11.76 -6.59
C ARG A 36 -8.59 -12.09 -5.80
N ALA A 37 -8.01 -13.27 -6.01
CA ALA A 37 -6.75 -13.67 -5.37
C ALA A 37 -5.58 -12.76 -5.80
N ALA A 38 -5.51 -12.39 -7.09
CA ALA A 38 -4.51 -11.45 -7.58
C ALA A 38 -4.63 -10.07 -6.93
N CYS A 39 -5.85 -9.55 -6.76
CA CYS A 39 -6.09 -8.26 -6.09
C CYS A 39 -5.62 -8.28 -4.63
N VAL A 40 -5.97 -9.32 -3.88
CA VAL A 40 -5.49 -9.50 -2.50
C VAL A 40 -3.97 -9.56 -2.48
N LYS A 41 -3.35 -10.29 -3.41
CA LYS A 41 -1.91 -10.45 -3.41
C LYS A 41 -1.17 -9.15 -3.70
N GLU A 42 -1.62 -8.40 -4.70
CA GLU A 42 -1.00 -7.11 -5.03
C GLU A 42 -1.23 -6.09 -3.91
N PHE A 43 -2.39 -6.09 -3.25
CA PHE A 43 -2.64 -5.27 -2.06
C PHE A 43 -1.59 -5.52 -0.95
N GLU A 44 -1.30 -6.78 -0.62
CA GLU A 44 -0.25 -7.12 0.35
C GLU A 44 1.12 -6.59 -0.06
N ILE A 45 1.49 -6.79 -1.33
CA ILE A 45 2.79 -6.39 -1.88
C ILE A 45 2.93 -4.86 -1.82
N ILE A 46 1.91 -4.13 -2.27
CA ILE A 46 1.92 -2.66 -2.30
C ILE A 46 2.02 -2.11 -0.89
N ILE A 47 1.30 -2.65 0.10
CA ILE A 47 1.43 -2.24 1.51
C ILE A 47 2.87 -2.40 2.00
N GLU A 48 3.48 -3.56 1.76
CA GLU A 48 4.83 -3.84 2.21
C GLU A 48 5.86 -2.92 1.55
N GLN A 49 5.77 -2.74 0.22
CA GLN A 49 6.67 -1.84 -0.51
C GLN A 49 6.49 -0.39 -0.08
N SER A 50 5.26 0.07 0.13
CA SER A 50 4.96 1.42 0.58
C SER A 50 5.63 1.73 1.92
N GLY A 51 5.48 0.83 2.91
CA GLY A 51 6.16 1.00 4.20
C GLY A 51 7.69 0.96 4.09
N LYS A 52 8.25 0.13 3.21
CA LYS A 52 9.70 0.05 2.98
C LYS A 52 10.26 1.33 2.35
N LEU A 53 9.62 1.84 1.30
CA LEU A 53 10.06 3.05 0.61
C LEU A 53 9.85 4.29 1.48
N LEU A 54 8.75 4.36 2.23
CA LEU A 54 8.51 5.45 3.17
C LEU A 54 9.54 5.45 4.32
N LYS A 55 9.99 4.27 4.79
CA LYS A 55 11.17 4.18 5.68
C LYS A 55 12.43 4.78 5.05
N GLN A 56 12.66 4.60 3.75
CA GLN A 56 13.81 5.23 3.10
C GLN A 56 13.67 6.75 3.09
N ALA A 57 12.46 7.24 2.80
CA ALA A 57 12.17 8.68 2.81
C ALA A 57 12.36 9.34 4.16
N LEU A 58 12.13 8.59 5.24
CA LEU A 58 12.30 9.09 6.60
C LEU A 58 13.76 9.18 7.06
N ILE A 59 14.73 8.58 6.35
CA ILE A 59 16.13 8.53 6.81
C ILE A 59 16.69 9.92 7.17
N PRO A 60 16.50 10.99 6.38
CA PRO A 60 17.08 12.30 6.67
C PRO A 60 16.48 13.00 7.88
N TYR A 61 15.28 12.60 8.32
CA TYR A 61 14.59 13.20 9.47
C TYR A 61 14.96 12.56 10.81
N PHE A 62 15.83 11.55 10.81
CA PHE A 62 16.22 10.80 12.00
C PHE A 62 17.73 10.85 12.24
N HIS A 63 18.12 10.71 13.51
CA HIS A 63 19.52 10.74 13.93
C HIS A 63 20.35 9.53 13.45
N SER A 64 19.70 8.47 12.92
CA SER A 64 20.39 7.30 12.36
C SER A 64 19.45 6.44 11.52
N ILE A 65 20.01 5.75 10.52
CA ILE A 65 19.29 4.73 9.74
C ILE A 65 18.72 3.61 10.64
N LYS A 66 19.42 3.27 11.74
CA LYS A 66 18.98 2.23 12.68
C LYS A 66 17.67 2.61 13.36
N ALA A 67 17.52 3.87 13.76
CA ALA A 67 16.29 4.38 14.39
C ALA A 67 15.08 4.24 13.46
N VAL A 68 15.25 4.52 12.17
CA VAL A 68 14.17 4.36 11.19
C VAL A 68 13.82 2.88 10.95
N LYS A 69 14.83 2.01 10.90
CA LYS A 69 14.61 0.57 10.71
C LYS A 69 13.78 -0.06 11.83
N THR A 70 13.94 0.40 13.07
CA THR A 70 13.20 -0.09 14.24
C THR A 70 11.75 0.37 14.32
N LEU A 71 11.32 1.33 13.49
CA LEU A 71 9.93 1.79 13.49
C LEU A 71 8.98 0.67 13.08
N SER A 72 7.85 0.56 13.79
CA SER A 72 6.74 -0.28 13.35
C SER A 72 6.11 0.31 12.09
N PHE A 73 5.31 -0.48 11.35
CA PHE A 73 4.60 0.04 10.19
C PHE A 73 3.75 1.26 10.55
N LYS A 74 2.97 1.18 11.64
CA LYS A 74 2.10 2.29 12.06
C LYS A 74 2.91 3.54 12.40
N ASP A 75 4.08 3.38 13.00
CA ASP A 75 4.93 4.52 13.35
C ASP A 75 5.58 5.16 12.13
N VAL A 76 5.93 4.38 11.11
CA VAL A 76 6.44 4.92 9.83
C VAL A 76 5.42 5.89 9.22
N PHE A 77 4.15 5.51 9.12
CA PHE A 77 3.12 6.37 8.55
C PHE A 77 2.81 7.59 9.43
N ARG A 78 2.80 7.43 10.76
CA ARG A 78 2.67 8.58 11.68
C ARG A 78 3.82 9.57 11.56
N HIS A 79 5.05 9.07 11.43
CA HIS A 79 6.22 9.93 11.22
C HIS A 79 6.17 10.61 9.85
N ALA A 80 5.70 9.92 8.81
CA ALA A 80 5.50 10.53 7.50
C ALA A 80 4.53 11.71 7.56
N ALA A 81 3.40 11.60 8.27
CA ALA A 81 2.53 12.75 8.50
C ALA A 81 3.19 13.87 9.30
N ARG A 82 3.98 13.52 10.32
CA ARG A 82 4.69 14.53 11.14
C ARG A 82 5.68 15.38 10.32
N PHE A 83 6.25 14.81 9.27
CA PHE A 83 7.21 15.48 8.40
C PHE A 83 6.60 15.90 7.05
N ASP A 84 5.27 16.03 7.00
CA ASP A 84 4.51 16.52 5.84
C ASP A 84 4.71 15.70 4.55
N LEU A 85 5.10 14.42 4.69
CA LEU A 85 5.17 13.47 3.57
C LEU A 85 3.81 12.88 3.21
N LEU A 86 2.86 12.92 4.16
CA LEU A 86 1.49 12.47 4.01
C LEU A 86 0.58 13.41 4.81
N SER A 87 -0.66 13.57 4.38
CA SER A 87 -1.69 14.16 5.22
C SER A 87 -2.08 13.24 6.38
N LEU A 88 -2.73 13.82 7.40
CA LEU A 88 -3.32 13.03 8.49
C LEU A 88 -4.39 12.06 7.97
N GLU A 89 -5.19 12.49 7.00
CA GLU A 89 -6.26 11.67 6.42
C GLU A 89 -5.71 10.47 5.65
N GLU A 90 -4.69 10.68 4.81
CA GLU A 90 -3.96 9.58 4.15
C GLU A 90 -3.37 8.62 5.17
N THR A 91 -2.77 9.15 6.24
CA THR A 91 -2.17 8.33 7.29
C THR A 91 -3.21 7.43 7.95
N GLU A 92 -4.38 7.95 8.30
CA GLU A 92 -5.47 7.15 8.86
C GLU A 92 -5.91 6.03 7.92
N ARG A 93 -6.05 6.32 6.62
CA ARG A 93 -6.36 5.29 5.61
C ARG A 93 -5.29 4.21 5.54
N TRP A 94 -4.01 4.57 5.56
CA TRP A 94 -2.91 3.61 5.59
C TRP A 94 -2.91 2.70 6.83
N LEU A 95 -3.32 3.23 7.99
CA LEU A 95 -3.49 2.41 9.19
C LEU A 95 -4.64 1.41 9.05
N ILE A 96 -5.75 1.82 8.42
CA ILE A 96 -6.88 0.93 8.10
C ILE A 96 -6.43 -0.18 7.15
N TYR A 97 -5.71 0.15 6.07
CA TYR A 97 -5.18 -0.85 5.14
C TYR A 97 -4.27 -1.86 5.84
N ARG A 98 -3.43 -1.41 6.77
CA ARG A 98 -2.56 -2.29 7.56
C ARG A 98 -3.34 -3.23 8.47
N ASP A 99 -4.38 -2.73 9.12
CA ASP A 99 -5.20 -3.53 10.02
C ASP A 99 -6.01 -4.56 9.24
N ASN A 100 -6.55 -4.18 8.08
CA ASN A 100 -7.17 -5.11 7.14
C ASN A 100 -6.19 -6.21 6.70
N ARG A 101 -4.96 -5.86 6.30
CA ARG A 101 -3.91 -6.83 5.92
C ARG A 101 -3.58 -7.82 7.05
N ASN A 102 -3.54 -7.35 8.30
CA ASN A 102 -3.23 -8.23 9.43
C ASN A 102 -4.37 -9.23 9.71
N GLN A 103 -5.62 -8.83 9.48
CA GLN A 103 -6.78 -9.71 9.58
C GLN A 103 -6.79 -10.76 8.44
N THR A 104 -6.31 -10.40 7.24
CA THR A 104 -6.15 -11.31 6.08
C THR A 104 -5.39 -12.60 6.38
N ALA A 105 -4.30 -12.48 7.14
CA ALA A 105 -3.40 -13.60 7.38
C ALA A 105 -3.99 -14.67 8.32
N HIS A 106 -5.10 -14.35 9.00
CA HIS A 106 -5.73 -15.20 10.01
C HIS A 106 -7.07 -15.79 9.54
N ASP A 107 -7.77 -15.12 8.61
CA ASP A 107 -9.06 -15.55 8.06
C ASP A 107 -8.88 -16.05 6.61
N TYR A 108 -8.66 -17.36 6.45
CA TYR A 108 -8.59 -18.04 5.15
C TYR A 108 -10.00 -18.16 4.47
N GLY A 109 -10.77 -17.07 4.35
CA GLY A 109 -12.20 -17.10 3.98
C GLY A 109 -12.68 -16.15 2.85
N GLU A 110 -13.95 -16.30 2.46
CA GLU A 110 -14.65 -15.52 1.42
C GLU A 110 -14.87 -14.05 1.83
N GLY A 111 -15.32 -13.80 3.07
CA GLY A 111 -15.66 -12.46 3.56
C GLY A 111 -14.47 -11.50 3.70
N PHE A 112 -13.24 -12.01 3.63
CA PHE A 112 -12.03 -11.21 3.70
C PHE A 112 -11.78 -10.39 2.42
N ALA A 113 -11.94 -11.01 1.23
CA ALA A 113 -11.73 -10.23 0.02
C ALA A 113 -12.81 -9.18 -0.17
N GLU A 114 -14.07 -9.43 0.20
CA GLU A 114 -15.12 -8.41 0.03
C GLU A 114 -14.76 -7.09 0.75
N LYS A 115 -14.30 -7.16 2.00
CA LYS A 115 -13.84 -5.96 2.73
C LYS A 115 -12.64 -5.29 2.07
N THR A 116 -11.70 -6.09 1.58
CA THR A 116 -10.49 -5.57 0.90
C THR A 116 -10.83 -4.93 -0.43
N LEU A 117 -11.69 -5.58 -1.23
CA LEU A 117 -12.17 -5.14 -2.54
C LEU A 117 -12.84 -3.76 -2.48
N ILE A 118 -13.62 -3.51 -1.42
CA ILE A 118 -14.25 -2.21 -1.16
C ILE A 118 -13.20 -1.11 -0.96
N LEU A 119 -12.06 -1.42 -0.33
CA LEU A 119 -10.99 -0.46 -0.07
C LEU A 119 -10.10 -0.19 -1.29
N LEU A 120 -10.13 -1.06 -2.31
CA LEU A 120 -9.11 -1.05 -3.37
C LEU A 120 -9.09 0.23 -4.20
N ASP A 121 -10.22 0.90 -4.46
CA ASP A 121 -10.20 2.13 -5.27
C ASP A 121 -9.43 3.24 -4.56
N THR A 122 -9.77 3.48 -3.29
CA THR A 122 -9.08 4.47 -2.46
C THR A 122 -7.63 4.06 -2.24
N PHE A 123 -7.36 2.77 -2.01
CA PHE A 123 -6.01 2.25 -1.84
C PHE A 123 -5.12 2.45 -3.08
N ILE A 124 -5.63 2.17 -4.29
CA ILE A 124 -4.90 2.40 -5.54
C ILE A 124 -4.55 3.88 -5.67
N ASN A 125 -5.50 4.77 -5.35
CA ASN A 125 -5.27 6.21 -5.41
C ASN A 125 -4.22 6.68 -4.38
N ASP A 126 -4.33 6.24 -3.12
CA ASP A 126 -3.36 6.58 -2.07
C ASP A 126 -1.96 6.03 -2.37
N ALA A 127 -1.87 4.80 -2.88
CA ALA A 127 -0.59 4.19 -3.28
C ALA A 127 0.04 4.91 -4.48
N THR A 128 -0.79 5.38 -5.42
CA THR A 128 -0.32 6.17 -6.57
C THR A 128 0.23 7.52 -6.12
N GLN A 129 -0.49 8.23 -5.25
CA GLN A 129 -0.03 9.50 -4.67
C GLN A 129 1.27 9.32 -3.89
N LEU A 130 1.34 8.31 -3.02
CA LEU A 130 2.57 8.00 -2.30
C LEU A 130 3.75 7.74 -3.25
N ALA A 131 3.55 6.95 -4.31
CA ALA A 131 4.60 6.68 -5.29
C ALA A 131 5.08 7.95 -6.01
N GLN A 132 4.17 8.89 -6.29
CA GLN A 132 4.50 10.20 -6.87
C GLN A 132 5.31 11.05 -5.89
N THR A 133 4.79 11.26 -4.68
CA THR A 133 5.47 12.04 -3.61
C THR A 133 6.88 11.53 -3.35
N LEU A 134 7.07 10.20 -3.29
CA LEU A 134 8.39 9.60 -3.05
C LEU A 134 9.34 9.73 -4.24
N SER A 135 8.82 9.73 -5.48
CA SER A 135 9.64 9.89 -6.68
C SER A 135 10.07 11.33 -6.93
N GLU A 136 9.30 12.31 -6.45
CA GLU A 136 9.54 13.75 -6.59
C GLU A 136 10.47 14.31 -5.49
N GLN A 137 10.79 13.52 -4.46
CA GLN A 137 11.76 13.92 -3.43
C GLN A 137 13.20 13.89 -3.98
N ASP A 138 13.65 15.01 -4.54
CA ASP A 138 15.07 15.30 -4.70
C ASP A 138 15.66 15.70 -3.35
N TYR A 139 16.62 14.90 -2.87
CA TYR A 139 17.47 15.30 -1.75
C TYR A 139 18.66 16.07 -2.32
N ASP A 140 18.67 17.38 -2.09
CA ASP A 140 19.88 18.23 -2.16
C ASP A 140 20.85 17.89 -1.02
#